data_AF-A0A0E9NMA7-F1
#
_entry.id   AF-A0A0E9NMA7-F1
#
_cell.length_a   1.000
_cell.length_b   1.000
_cell.length_c   1.000
_cell.angle_alpha   90.00
_cell.angle_beta   90.00
_cell.angle_gamma   90.00
#
_symmetry.space_group_name_H-M   'P 1'
#
loop_
_entity.id
_entity.type
_entity.pdbx_description
1 polymer ?
#
loop_
_entity_poly.entity_id
_entity_poly.type
_entity_poly.pdbx_seq_one_letter_code
_entity_poly.pdbx_strand_id
1 'polypeptide(L)'
;MSADTSATALSRVKNIVLVLSGKGGVGKSSVTTQLALSLRLQGHKVAVCDVDLTGPSIPRMFGLEGRQIHASSAGWIPVYADGEEKGLGVMSLGFLLKDRGNSVVWRGPKKTAMIKQFFTDVVWAHHDN
;
A
#
# COMPACT_ATOMS: atom_id res chain seq x y z
N MET A 1 -13.55 -33.82 -4.64
CA MET A 1 -12.74 -33.28 -3.53
C MET A 1 -12.24 -31.90 -3.94
N SER A 2 -12.68 -30.89 -3.17
CA SER A 2 -12.23 -29.50 -3.04
C SER A 2 -11.72 -28.75 -4.27
N ALA A 3 -12.57 -27.85 -4.79
CA ALA A 3 -12.12 -26.69 -5.54
C ALA A 3 -11.23 -25.83 -4.63
N ASP A 4 -9.96 -25.67 -5.02
CA ASP A 4 -8.96 -24.87 -4.32
C ASP A 4 -9.36 -23.39 -4.38
N THR A 5 -10.10 -22.94 -3.35
CA THR A 5 -10.52 -21.55 -3.21
C THR A 5 -9.40 -20.79 -2.51
N SER A 6 -8.27 -20.62 -3.18
CA SER A 6 -7.28 -19.64 -2.75
C SER A 6 -7.85 -18.26 -3.03
N ALA A 7 -8.57 -17.70 -2.05
CA ALA A 7 -9.09 -16.36 -2.11
C ALA A 7 -7.91 -15.41 -2.36
N THR A 8 -7.86 -14.82 -3.55
CA THR A 8 -6.80 -13.86 -3.90
C THR A 8 -6.81 -12.72 -2.88
N ALA A 9 -5.65 -12.14 -2.55
CA ALA A 9 -5.56 -11.09 -1.54
C ALA A 9 -6.46 -9.87 -1.84
N LEU A 10 -6.85 -9.71 -3.11
CA LEU A 10 -7.74 -8.66 -3.60
C LEU A 10 -9.21 -9.10 -3.73
N SER A 11 -9.56 -10.36 -3.48
CA SER A 11 -10.92 -10.90 -3.67
C SER A 11 -12.01 -10.15 -2.89
N ARG A 12 -11.63 -9.50 -1.78
CA ARG A 12 -12.52 -8.68 -0.93
C ARG A 12 -12.43 -7.18 -1.23
N VAL A 13 -11.58 -6.75 -2.17
CA VAL A 13 -11.44 -5.35 -2.58
C VAL A 13 -12.50 -5.03 -3.62
N LYS A 14 -13.47 -4.18 -3.26
CA LYS A 14 -14.60 -3.84 -4.13
C LYS A 14 -14.20 -3.00 -5.34
N ASN A 15 -13.26 -2.06 -5.15
CA ASN A 15 -12.85 -1.09 -6.16
C ASN A 15 -11.34 -0.92 -6.14
N ILE A 16 -10.71 -0.93 -7.32
CA ILE A 16 -9.27 -0.69 -7.50
C ILE A 16 -9.11 0.51 -8.42
N VAL A 17 -8.42 1.55 -7.93
CA VAL A 17 -8.16 2.78 -8.71
C VAL A 17 -6.66 2.88 -8.96
N LEU A 18 -6.26 2.92 -10.23
CA LEU A 18 -4.88 3.07 -10.64
C LEU A 18 -4.58 4.56 -10.91
N VAL A 19 -3.64 5.15 -10.15
CA VAL A 19 -3.21 6.54 -10.34
C VAL A 19 -1.84 6.56 -11.04
N LEU A 20 -1.79 7.11 -12.25
CA LEU A 20 -0.61 7.14 -13.12
C LEU A 20 -0.18 8.57 -13.45
N SER A 21 1.09 8.75 -13.80
CA SER A 21 1.64 10.02 -14.29
C SER A 21 2.73 9.78 -15.32
N GLY A 22 2.75 10.59 -16.40
CA GLY A 22 3.76 10.50 -17.45
C GLY A 22 5.12 11.11 -17.10
N LYS A 23 5.21 11.91 -16.03
CA LYS A 23 6.44 12.58 -15.57
C LYS A 23 6.48 12.63 -14.04
N GLY A 24 7.70 12.66 -13.49
CA GLY A 24 7.92 12.91 -12.06
C GLY A 24 7.54 14.35 -11.68
N GLY A 25 7.16 14.57 -10.41
CA GLY A 25 6.91 15.91 -9.87
C GLY A 25 5.53 16.52 -10.18
N VAL A 26 4.65 15.83 -10.91
CA VAL A 26 3.30 16.35 -11.24
C VAL A 26 2.27 16.26 -10.11
N GLY A 27 2.68 15.77 -8.93
CA GLY A 27 1.79 15.67 -7.76
C GLY A 27 0.96 14.38 -7.68
N LYS A 28 1.31 13.32 -8.42
CA LYS A 28 0.63 12.00 -8.36
C LYS A 28 0.37 11.54 -6.91
N SER A 29 1.40 11.51 -6.07
CA SER A 29 1.28 11.05 -4.69
C SER A 29 0.37 11.95 -3.83
N SER A 30 0.39 13.26 -4.10
CA SER A 30 -0.51 14.21 -3.42
C SER A 30 -1.96 13.98 -3.81
N VAL A 31 -2.25 13.68 -5.09
CA VAL A 31 -3.59 13.33 -5.56
C VAL A 31 -4.05 12.01 -4.95
N THR A 32 -3.19 10.97 -4.96
CA THR A 32 -3.49 9.68 -4.33
C THR A 32 -3.81 9.83 -2.85
N THR A 33 -3.02 10.62 -2.11
CA THR A 33 -3.23 10.85 -0.67
C THR A 33 -4.56 11.55 -0.42
N GLN A 34 -4.85 12.64 -1.14
CA GLN A 34 -6.10 13.39 -0.96
C GLN A 34 -7.33 12.57 -1.35
N LEU A 35 -7.25 11.76 -2.42
CA LEU A 35 -8.32 10.86 -2.80
C LEU A 35 -8.61 9.84 -1.68
N ALA A 36 -7.56 9.24 -1.13
CA ALA A 36 -7.70 8.26 -0.05
C ALA A 36 -8.28 8.87 1.23
N LEU A 37 -7.82 10.06 1.63
CA LEU A 37 -8.36 10.80 2.77
C LEU A 37 -9.83 11.18 2.55
N SER A 38 -10.19 11.65 1.35
CA SER A 38 -11.56 12.05 1.02
C SER A 38 -12.52 10.87 1.09
N LEU A 39 -12.15 9.72 0.53
CA LEU A 39 -12.94 8.48 0.62
C LEU A 39 -13.05 8.01 2.07
N ARG A 40 -11.98 8.12 2.85
CA ARG A 40 -12.00 7.76 4.27
C ARG A 40 -12.93 8.64 5.10
N LEU A 41 -12.92 9.96 4.84
CA LEU A 41 -13.83 10.94 5.47
C LEU A 41 -15.30 10.67 5.12
N GLN A 42 -15.57 10.08 3.95
CA GLN A 42 -16.91 9.62 3.56
C GLN A 42 -17.32 8.28 4.21
N GLY A 43 -16.48 7.71 5.08
CA GLY A 43 -16.77 6.47 5.80
C GLY A 43 -16.37 5.18 5.07
N HIS A 44 -15.64 5.29 3.94
CA HIS A 44 -15.15 4.12 3.24
C HIS A 44 -13.86 3.56 3.88
N LYS A 45 -13.71 2.24 3.84
CA LYS A 45 -12.43 1.58 4.11
C LYS A 45 -11.54 1.71 2.87
N VAL A 46 -10.33 2.21 3.07
CA VAL A 46 -9.41 2.58 1.98
C VAL A 46 -8.05 1.97 2.27
N ALA A 47 -7.41 1.48 1.21
CA ALA A 47 -6.01 1.10 1.26
C ALA A 47 -5.23 1.80 0.15
N VAL A 48 -4.01 2.23 0.46
CA VAL A 48 -3.08 2.85 -0.49
C VAL A 48 -1.90 1.92 -0.71
N CYS A 49 -1.64 1.57 -1.97
CA CYS A 49 -0.49 0.79 -2.41
C CYS A 49 0.48 1.71 -3.16
N ASP A 50 1.68 1.89 -2.60
CA ASP A 50 2.73 2.74 -3.15
C ASP A 50 3.91 1.91 -3.65
N VAL A 51 4.05 1.86 -4.98
CA VAL A 51 5.09 1.11 -5.70
C VAL A 51 6.12 2.05 -6.34
N ASP A 52 6.06 3.34 -6.01
CA ASP A 52 6.94 4.37 -6.53
C ASP A 52 8.09 4.65 -5.54
N LEU A 53 9.32 4.63 -6.03
CA LEU A 53 10.53 4.88 -5.22
C LEU A 53 11.16 6.25 -5.54
N THR A 54 10.61 6.99 -6.51
CA THR A 54 11.28 8.15 -7.14
C THR A 54 10.70 9.51 -6.75
N GLY A 55 10.24 9.68 -5.50
CA GLY A 55 9.69 10.95 -5.01
C GLY A 55 9.47 11.01 -3.49
N PRO A 56 8.99 12.17 -2.95
CA PRO A 56 8.53 12.25 -1.57
C PRO A 56 7.44 11.19 -1.35
N SER A 57 7.68 10.28 -0.41
CA SER A 57 6.96 9.00 -0.35
C SER A 57 5.56 9.15 0.26
N ILE A 58 4.60 8.33 -0.19
CA ILE A 58 3.25 8.25 0.40
C ILE A 58 3.30 8.10 1.94
N PRO A 59 4.20 7.28 2.53
CA PRO A 59 4.42 7.24 3.97
C PRO A 59 4.64 8.62 4.63
N ARG A 60 5.39 9.52 3.99
CA ARG A 60 5.60 10.90 4.49
C ARG A 60 4.29 11.66 4.57
N MET A 61 3.49 11.60 3.51
CA MET A 61 2.26 12.37 3.40
C MET A 61 1.21 11.94 4.43
N PHE A 62 1.24 10.67 4.86
CA PHE A 62 0.41 10.15 5.93
C PHE A 62 1.04 10.28 7.34
N GLY A 63 2.23 10.88 7.48
CA GLY A 63 2.92 10.96 8.78
C GLY A 63 3.42 9.62 9.31
N LEU A 64 3.62 8.64 8.43
CA LEU A 64 4.04 7.25 8.73
C LEU A 64 5.53 7.02 8.50
N GLU A 65 6.35 8.07 8.49
CA GLU A 65 7.81 7.90 8.35
C GLU A 65 8.39 7.09 9.52
N GLY A 66 9.35 6.21 9.22
CA GLY A 66 9.99 5.35 10.22
C GLY A 66 9.13 4.17 10.68
N ARG A 67 7.87 4.06 10.25
CA ARG A 67 7.05 2.86 10.47
C ARG A 67 7.55 1.70 9.61
N GLN A 68 7.34 0.49 10.09
CA GLN A 68 7.69 -0.74 9.39
C GLN A 68 6.46 -1.62 9.17
N ILE A 69 6.53 -2.45 8.13
CA ILE A 69 5.50 -3.44 7.84
C ILE A 69 5.63 -4.58 8.84
N HIS A 70 4.50 -5.00 9.42
CA HIS A 70 4.44 -6.16 10.29
C HIS A 70 3.98 -7.38 9.50
N ALA A 71 4.66 -8.51 9.71
CA ALA A 71 4.22 -9.80 9.20
C ALA A 71 3.37 -10.53 10.26
N SER A 72 2.30 -11.18 9.82
CA SER A 72 1.45 -12.04 10.62
C SER A 72 1.34 -13.43 9.97
N SER A 73 0.69 -14.38 10.63
CA SER A 73 0.37 -15.68 10.03
C SER A 73 -0.54 -15.57 8.79
N ALA A 74 -1.30 -14.48 8.66
CA ALA A 74 -2.19 -14.22 7.53
C ALA A 74 -1.50 -13.47 6.37
N GLY A 75 -0.27 -12.98 6.57
CA GLY A 75 0.46 -12.17 5.60
C GLY A 75 0.92 -10.82 6.16
N TRP A 76 1.28 -9.92 5.26
CA TRP A 76 1.75 -8.56 5.57
C TRP A 76 0.59 -7.64 5.90
N ILE A 77 0.70 -6.97 7.04
CA ILE A 77 -0.31 -6.05 7.53
C ILE A 77 0.05 -4.63 7.08
N PRO A 78 -0.88 -3.91 6.41
CA PRO A 78 -0.70 -2.49 6.11
C PRO A 78 -0.46 -1.65 7.37
N VAL A 79 0.32 -0.57 7.22
CA VAL A 79 0.47 0.43 8.27
C VAL A 79 -0.74 1.34 8.23
N TYR A 80 -1.52 1.41 9.31
CA TYR A 80 -2.75 2.20 9.35
C TYR A 80 -2.47 3.65 9.74
N ALA A 81 -2.97 4.59 8.93
CA ALA A 81 -2.81 6.04 9.15
C ALA A 81 -3.81 6.60 10.18
N ASP A 82 -4.93 5.92 10.39
CA ASP A 82 -6.00 6.30 11.33
C ASP A 82 -5.97 5.46 12.63
N GLY A 83 -4.83 4.84 12.94
CA GLY A 83 -4.61 4.17 14.22
C GLY A 83 -5.52 2.95 14.42
N GLU A 84 -6.27 2.95 15.53
CA GLU A 84 -7.08 1.82 15.97
C GLU A 84 -8.32 1.58 15.11
N GLU A 85 -8.82 2.61 14.42
CA GLU A 85 -9.99 2.48 13.54
C GLU A 85 -9.70 1.58 12.33
N LYS A 86 -8.43 1.47 11.94
CA LYS A 86 -7.93 0.61 10.85
C LYS A 86 -8.74 0.74 9.56
N GLY A 87 -9.20 1.94 9.26
CA GLY A 87 -9.99 2.24 8.06
C GLY A 87 -9.14 2.78 6.90
N LEU A 88 -7.90 3.21 7.16
CA LEU A 88 -6.97 3.73 6.16
C LEU A 88 -5.61 3.03 6.23
N GLY A 89 -5.46 1.94 5.48
CA GLY A 89 -4.22 1.18 5.39
C GLY A 89 -3.26 1.71 4.34
N VAL A 90 -1.95 1.69 4.63
CA VAL A 90 -0.90 2.11 3.70
C VAL A 90 0.13 1.00 3.58
N MET A 91 0.48 0.65 2.35
CA MET A 91 1.59 -0.24 2.02
C MET A 91 2.50 0.46 1.02
N SER A 92 3.79 0.52 1.29
CA SER A 92 4.75 1.24 0.45
C SER A 92 6.09 0.52 0.44
N LEU A 93 6.76 0.53 -0.71
CA LEU A 93 8.17 0.15 -0.80
C LEU A 93 9.05 1.02 0.12
N GLY A 94 8.61 2.23 0.43
CA GLY A 94 9.30 3.14 1.36
C GLY A 94 9.41 2.59 2.79
N PHE A 95 8.55 1.67 3.22
CA PHE A 95 8.65 1.02 4.54
C PHE A 95 9.74 -0.07 4.59
N LEU A 96 10.15 -0.58 3.43
CA LEU A 96 11.16 -1.64 3.31
C LEU A 96 12.59 -1.08 3.21
N LEU A 97 12.73 0.24 3.09
CA LEU A 97 14.02 0.91 3.05
C LEU A 97 14.46 1.29 4.47
N LYS A 98 15.64 0.83 4.86
CA LYS A 98 16.24 1.19 6.16
C LYS A 98 16.68 2.66 6.22
N ASP A 99 17.15 3.22 5.09
CA ASP A 99 17.62 4.59 4.97
C ASP A 99 17.12 5.26 3.69
N ARG A 100 16.58 6.48 3.82
CA ARG A 100 16.08 7.27 2.68
C ARG A 100 17.18 7.84 1.79
N GLY A 101 18.36 8.11 2.37
CA GLY A 101 19.52 8.62 1.64
C GLY A 101 20.12 7.59 0.68
N ASN A 102 19.89 6.31 0.96
CA ASN A 102 20.21 5.23 0.05
C ASN A 102 19.02 5.05 -0.89
N SER A 103 18.98 5.87 -1.95
CA SER A 103 18.15 5.57 -3.11
C SER A 103 18.59 4.21 -3.66
N VAL A 104 18.03 3.13 -3.12
CA VAL A 104 18.32 1.79 -3.60
C VAL A 104 17.76 1.74 -5.01
N VAL A 105 18.64 1.54 -5.99
CA VAL A 105 18.21 1.23 -7.35
C VAL A 105 17.68 -0.20 -7.34
N TRP A 106 16.37 -0.34 -7.11
CA TRP A 106 15.70 -1.63 -7.23
C TRP A 106 15.68 -2.01 -8.72
N ARG A 107 16.55 -2.95 -9.12
CA ARG A 107 16.58 -3.48 -10.49
C ARG A 107 15.20 -4.04 -10.86
N GLY A 108 14.83 -3.93 -12.15
CA GLY A 108 13.51 -4.28 -12.68
C GLY A 108 12.91 -5.59 -12.13
N PRO A 109 13.62 -6.73 -12.15
CA PRO A 109 13.10 -8.00 -11.63
C PRO A 109 12.71 -7.96 -10.15
N LYS A 110 13.52 -7.28 -9.31
CA LYS A 110 13.26 -7.16 -7.86
C LYS A 110 12.04 -6.28 -7.60
N LYS A 111 11.90 -5.18 -8.34
CA LYS A 111 10.72 -4.31 -8.25
C LYS A 111 9.45 -5.07 -8.66
N THR A 112 9.49 -5.80 -9.77
CA THR A 112 8.35 -6.60 -10.24
C THR A 112 7.96 -7.69 -9.24
N ALA A 113 8.94 -8.39 -8.65
CA ALA A 113 8.69 -9.39 -7.61
C ALA A 113 8.01 -8.77 -6.38
N MET A 114 8.48 -7.60 -5.92
CA MET A 114 7.86 -6.90 -4.79
C MET A 114 6.43 -6.44 -5.08
N ILE A 115 6.19 -5.92 -6.28
CA ILE A 115 4.84 -5.50 -6.68
C ILE A 115 3.90 -6.71 -6.67
N LYS A 116 4.34 -7.85 -7.21
CA LYS A 116 3.57 -9.10 -7.14
C LYS A 116 3.28 -9.49 -5.69
N GLN A 117 4.30 -9.41 -4.83
CA GLN A 117 4.16 -9.73 -3.42
C GLN A 117 3.13 -8.84 -2.71
N PHE A 118 3.05 -7.56 -3.05
CA PHE A 118 1.99 -6.69 -2.53
C PHE A 118 0.59 -7.17 -2.90
N PHE A 119 0.40 -7.81 -4.06
CA PHE A 119 -0.90 -8.31 -4.49
C PHE A 119 -1.22 -9.75 -4.06
N THR A 120 -0.25 -10.47 -3.49
CA THR A 120 -0.44 -11.86 -3.03
C THR A 120 -0.41 -12.00 -1.52
N ASP A 121 0.47 -11.24 -0.84
CA ASP A 121 0.82 -11.50 0.55
C ASP A 121 0.30 -10.43 1.51
N VAL A 122 -0.20 -9.29 0.99
CA VAL A 122 -0.72 -8.21 1.84
C VAL A 122 -2.19 -8.45 2.15
N VAL A 123 -2.55 -8.32 3.42
CA VAL A 123 -3.93 -8.42 3.90
C VAL A 123 -4.65 -7.10 3.65
N TRP A 124 -5.17 -6.90 2.43
CA TRP A 124 -5.80 -5.64 1.99
C TRP A 124 -7.17 -5.38 2.57
N ALA A 125 -7.92 -6.42 2.88
CA ALA A 125 -9.22 -6.33 3.50
C ALA A 125 -9.13 -6.80 4.94
N HIS A 126 -9.69 -6.03 5.87
CA HIS A 126 -9.96 -6.55 7.20
C HIS A 126 -10.92 -7.74 7.10
N HIS A 127 -10.67 -8.78 7.91
CA HIS A 127 -11.65 -9.82 8.14
C HIS A 127 -12.79 -9.21 8.98
N ASP A 128 -13.69 -8.51 8.31
CA ASP A 128 -15.02 -8.30 8.86
C ASP A 128 -15.73 -9.67 8.77
N ASN A 129 -16.04 -10.25 9.93
CA ASN A 129 -17.17 -11.16 10.08
C ASN A 129 -18.41 -10.31 10.32
#